data_AF-A0AAV1WH75-F1
#
_entry.id   AF-A0AAV1WH75-F1
#
_cell.length_a   1.000
_cell.length_b   1.000
_cell.length_c   1.000
_cell.angle_alpha   90.00
_cell.angle_beta   90.00
_cell.angle_gamma   90.00
#
_symmetry.space_group_name_H-M   'P 1'
#
loop_
_entity.id
_entity.type
_entity.pdbx_description
1 polymer ?
#
loop_
_entity_poly.entity_id
_entity_poly.type
_entity_poly.pdbx_seq_one_letter_code
_entity_poly.pdbx_strand_id
1 'polypeptide(L)'
;MAPTSANKINASSFRDPTTSWLGKDGYWRVLIGSKRNTIGLAILYKSKDFVNWVEAKYPLYSAQGTGMWECPDFFPILNDSSIGVDTSFNSDNVRHVLKVSLDDKKHDYYLIGSYDIVKDKFIPDKAFKDSESFLRYDYGKYYASKTFFDDGKNRRVLLGWVNESSSVADDIKKGWSGIHAIPRAIWLDKSGKQLVQWPVVEIEKLRANPVIWPTKLLKAGDLLQINGITAAQIDHSVVESFGGKGKACITARVYPTLAINDEAHVYVFNNGTADVKITRLSAWSMKKAQINGKYR
;
A
#
# COMPACT_ATOMS: atom_id res chain seq x y z
N MET A 1 4.16 -20.39 17.96
CA MET A 1 2.89 -20.11 17.24
C MET A 1 2.71 -21.22 16.21
N ALA A 2 1.73 -22.10 16.37
CA ALA A 2 1.50 -23.17 15.40
C ALA A 2 0.03 -23.66 15.44
N PRO A 3 -0.51 -24.11 14.30
CA PRO A 3 -1.76 -24.87 14.28
C PRO A 3 -1.62 -26.16 15.10
N THR A 4 -2.63 -26.45 15.92
CA THR A 4 -2.70 -27.69 16.72
C THR A 4 -4.12 -28.25 16.68
N SER A 5 -4.28 -29.54 16.98
CA SER A 5 -5.61 -30.14 17.15
C SER A 5 -6.43 -29.44 18.25
N ALA A 6 -5.75 -28.87 19.25
CA ALA A 6 -6.37 -28.18 20.37
C ALA A 6 -6.97 -26.82 19.96
N ASN A 7 -6.26 -26.01 19.18
CA ASN A 7 -6.75 -24.70 18.74
C ASN A 7 -7.60 -24.77 17.46
N LYS A 8 -7.63 -25.92 16.77
CA LYS A 8 -8.45 -26.19 15.57
C LYS A 8 -8.20 -25.17 14.44
N ILE A 9 -6.99 -24.62 14.37
CA ILE A 9 -6.58 -23.72 13.29
C ILE A 9 -6.26 -24.58 12.06
N ASN A 10 -6.78 -24.18 10.89
CA ASN A 10 -6.39 -24.81 9.63
C ASN A 10 -4.98 -24.35 9.23
N ALA A 11 -4.04 -25.30 9.15
CA ALA A 11 -2.64 -25.00 8.83
C ALA A 11 -2.43 -24.34 7.46
N SER A 12 -3.26 -24.65 6.46
CA SER A 12 -3.18 -23.99 5.14
C SER A 12 -3.72 -22.56 5.14
N SER A 13 -4.31 -22.14 6.26
CA SER A 13 -4.92 -20.83 6.46
C SER A 13 -4.35 -20.14 7.70
N PHE A 14 -3.05 -20.28 7.97
CA PHE A 14 -2.37 -19.66 9.11
C PHE A 14 -1.00 -19.15 8.68
N ARG A 15 -0.88 -17.86 8.37
CA ARG A 15 0.34 -17.29 7.79
C ARG A 15 0.46 -15.77 7.98
N ASP A 16 1.63 -15.26 7.59
CA ASP A 16 1.95 -13.85 7.45
C ASP A 16 1.88 -13.05 8.76
N PRO A 17 2.80 -13.27 9.72
CA PRO A 17 2.85 -12.49 10.93
C PRO A 17 3.06 -10.98 10.65
N THR A 18 2.43 -10.12 11.45
CA THR A 18 2.68 -8.67 11.43
C THR A 18 4.06 -8.32 11.99
N THR A 19 4.47 -7.06 11.81
CA THR A 19 5.39 -6.44 12.77
C THR A 19 4.74 -6.48 14.16
N SER A 20 5.53 -6.79 15.20
CA SER A 20 5.03 -6.87 16.56
C SER A 20 5.01 -5.49 17.24
N TRP A 21 4.15 -5.32 18.25
CA TRP A 21 4.12 -4.12 19.09
C TRP A 21 4.19 -4.47 20.57
N LEU A 22 4.90 -3.66 21.36
CA LEU A 22 5.05 -3.85 22.80
C LEU A 22 3.95 -3.08 23.53
N GLY A 23 3.13 -3.80 24.30
CA GLY A 23 2.14 -3.16 25.18
C GLY A 23 2.75 -2.65 26.47
N LYS A 24 2.05 -1.73 27.14
CA LYS A 24 2.46 -1.17 28.43
C LYS A 24 2.54 -2.21 29.57
N ASP A 25 1.90 -3.35 29.39
CA ASP A 25 1.97 -4.51 30.30
C ASP A 25 3.26 -5.35 30.11
N GLY A 26 4.17 -4.95 29.20
CA GLY A 26 5.43 -5.62 28.94
C GLY A 26 5.32 -6.87 28.05
N TYR A 27 4.18 -7.08 27.37
CA TYR A 27 4.01 -8.18 26.42
C TYR A 27 4.08 -7.67 24.98
N TRP A 28 4.84 -8.35 24.13
CA TRP A 28 4.74 -8.24 22.68
C TRP A 28 3.40 -8.80 22.20
N ARG A 29 2.84 -8.18 21.17
CA ARG A 29 1.72 -8.68 20.38
C ARG A 29 2.14 -8.90 18.94
N VAL A 30 1.57 -9.91 18.30
CA VAL A 30 1.67 -10.12 16.84
C VAL A 30 0.34 -10.65 16.33
N LEU A 31 -0.04 -10.26 15.11
CA LEU A 31 -1.20 -10.85 14.43
C LEU A 31 -0.74 -11.86 13.38
N ILE A 32 -1.52 -12.92 13.22
CA ILE A 32 -1.37 -13.88 12.12
C ILE A 32 -2.68 -13.93 11.34
N GLY A 33 -2.57 -13.84 10.02
CA GLY A 33 -3.70 -13.92 9.10
C GLY A 33 -4.28 -15.33 9.05
N SER A 34 -5.60 -15.43 9.11
CA SER A 34 -6.28 -16.71 9.05
C SER A 34 -7.73 -16.61 8.57
N LYS A 35 -8.40 -17.76 8.47
CA LYS A 35 -9.86 -17.86 8.34
C LYS A 35 -10.43 -19.04 9.13
N ARG A 36 -11.70 -18.90 9.52
CA ARG A 36 -12.56 -20.00 9.97
C ARG A 36 -13.83 -20.00 9.12
N ASN A 37 -14.00 -21.04 8.30
CA ASN A 37 -15.02 -21.05 7.25
C ASN A 37 -14.87 -19.81 6.34
N THR A 38 -15.88 -18.94 6.28
CA THR A 38 -15.86 -17.68 5.52
C THR A 38 -15.48 -16.46 6.35
N ILE A 39 -15.20 -16.63 7.64
CA ILE A 39 -14.80 -15.56 8.56
C ILE A 39 -13.29 -15.37 8.47
N GLY A 40 -12.84 -14.21 8.00
CA GLY A 40 -11.44 -13.80 8.06
C GLY A 40 -11.05 -13.35 9.47
N LEU A 41 -9.81 -13.66 9.86
CA LEU A 41 -9.31 -13.50 11.23
C LEU A 41 -7.93 -12.84 11.24
N ALA A 42 -7.74 -11.88 12.15
CA ALA A 42 -6.43 -11.47 12.63
C ALA A 42 -6.21 -12.08 14.02
N ILE A 43 -5.62 -13.29 14.04
CA ILE A 43 -5.40 -14.04 15.29
C ILE A 43 -4.29 -13.34 16.08
N LEU A 44 -4.59 -13.00 17.34
CA LEU A 44 -3.64 -12.33 18.22
C LEU A 44 -2.84 -13.34 19.03
N TYR A 45 -1.52 -13.15 19.07
CA TYR A 45 -0.61 -13.84 19.98
C TYR A 45 0.13 -12.84 20.86
N LYS A 46 0.46 -13.27 22.08
CA LYS A 46 1.22 -12.49 23.07
C LYS A 46 2.49 -13.21 23.49
N SER A 47 3.57 -12.48 23.75
CA SER A 47 4.85 -13.03 24.23
C SER A 47 5.57 -12.06 25.16
N LYS A 48 6.34 -12.57 26.13
CA LYS A 48 7.26 -11.76 26.96
C LYS A 48 8.69 -11.70 26.38
N ASP A 49 9.11 -12.76 25.71
CA ASP A 49 10.50 -13.01 25.30
C ASP A 49 10.68 -13.07 23.78
N PHE A 50 9.60 -12.85 23.02
CA PHE A 50 9.57 -12.91 21.56
C PHE A 50 9.75 -14.32 20.96
N VAL A 51 9.87 -15.34 21.81
CA VAL A 51 10.09 -16.74 21.42
C VAL A 51 8.87 -17.59 21.77
N ASN A 52 8.38 -17.47 23.00
CA ASN A 52 7.23 -18.20 23.51
C ASN A 52 5.97 -17.36 23.35
N TRP A 53 5.10 -17.81 22.45
CA TRP A 53 3.88 -17.09 22.07
C TRP A 53 2.63 -17.86 22.49
N VAL A 54 1.72 -17.17 23.18
CA VAL A 54 0.43 -17.69 23.62
C VAL A 54 -0.68 -17.02 22.83
N GLU A 55 -1.58 -17.83 22.26
CA GLU A 55 -2.76 -17.34 21.54
C GLU A 55 -3.69 -16.61 22.51
N ALA A 56 -4.17 -15.43 22.13
CA ALA A 56 -5.18 -14.71 22.91
C ALA A 56 -6.54 -15.41 22.79
N LYS A 57 -7.40 -15.25 23.81
CA LYS A 57 -8.74 -15.88 23.84
C LYS A 57 -9.61 -15.47 22.64
N TYR A 58 -9.43 -14.26 22.13
CA TYR A 58 -10.15 -13.72 20.99
C TYR A 58 -9.17 -13.13 19.97
N PRO A 59 -9.47 -13.18 18.66
CA PRO A 59 -8.69 -12.44 17.67
C PRO A 59 -8.78 -10.94 17.93
N LEU A 60 -7.79 -10.18 17.45
CA LEU A 60 -7.83 -8.70 17.54
C LEU A 60 -9.06 -8.15 16.80
N TYR A 61 -9.35 -8.73 15.62
CA TYR A 61 -10.51 -8.42 14.81
C TYR A 61 -10.83 -9.58 13.84
N SER A 62 -12.09 -9.64 13.38
CA SER A 62 -12.58 -10.65 12.44
C SER A 62 -13.74 -10.11 11.61
N ALA A 63 -13.93 -10.62 10.40
CA ALA A 63 -15.09 -10.24 9.57
C ALA A 63 -15.67 -11.42 8.77
N GLN A 64 -17.00 -11.53 8.81
CA GLN A 64 -17.78 -12.51 8.05
C GLN A 64 -17.68 -12.24 6.54
N GLY A 65 -17.61 -13.30 5.72
CA GLY A 65 -17.69 -13.20 4.26
C GLY A 65 -16.45 -12.58 3.61
N THR A 66 -15.34 -12.47 4.34
CA THR A 66 -14.08 -11.90 3.81
C THR A 66 -13.04 -12.96 3.43
N GLY A 67 -13.29 -14.23 3.77
CA GLY A 67 -12.42 -15.34 3.36
C GLY A 67 -11.06 -15.31 4.06
N MET A 68 -10.02 -15.71 3.34
CA MET A 68 -8.66 -15.79 3.89
C MET A 68 -8.02 -14.41 3.97
N TRP A 69 -7.53 -14.06 5.16
CA TRP A 69 -6.73 -12.85 5.38
C TRP A 69 -5.26 -13.19 5.27
N GLU A 70 -4.60 -12.61 4.27
CA GLU A 70 -3.15 -12.63 4.07
C GLU A 70 -2.53 -11.32 4.52
N CYS A 71 -1.24 -11.36 4.83
CA CYS A 71 -0.41 -10.19 5.11
C CYS A 71 -1.12 -9.10 5.94
N PRO A 72 -1.66 -9.43 7.13
CA PRO A 72 -2.16 -8.40 8.02
C PRO A 72 -1.05 -7.38 8.33
N ASP A 73 -1.47 -6.16 8.60
CA ASP A 73 -0.64 -5.10 9.13
C ASP A 73 -1.46 -4.29 10.15
N PHE A 74 -0.85 -3.96 11.29
CA PHE A 74 -1.54 -3.24 12.36
C PHE A 74 -0.60 -2.22 12.97
N PHE A 75 -0.96 -0.94 12.87
CA PHE A 75 -0.09 0.14 13.31
C PHE A 75 -0.84 1.41 13.73
N PRO A 76 -0.25 2.22 14.61
CA PRO A 76 -0.76 3.52 14.98
C PRO A 76 -0.45 4.57 13.90
N ILE A 77 -1.33 5.57 13.83
CA ILE A 77 -1.19 6.75 12.97
C ILE A 77 -1.66 7.98 13.74
N LEU A 78 -0.89 9.08 13.66
CA LEU A 78 -1.22 10.32 14.36
C LEU A 78 -2.43 11.00 13.72
N ASN A 79 -3.27 11.62 14.56
CA ASN A 79 -4.25 12.58 14.07
C ASN A 79 -3.53 13.83 13.55
N ASP A 80 -4.03 14.37 12.44
CA ASP A 80 -3.64 15.67 11.87
C ASP A 80 -2.12 15.85 11.62
N SER A 81 -1.40 14.76 11.38
CA SER A 81 0.04 14.80 11.11
C SER A 81 0.46 13.82 10.03
N SER A 82 1.45 14.19 9.23
CA SER A 82 2.12 13.30 8.28
C SER A 82 3.27 12.52 8.91
N ILE A 83 3.57 12.76 10.19
CA ILE A 83 4.63 12.08 10.93
C ILE A 83 4.20 10.65 11.23
N GLY A 84 5.09 9.70 10.93
CA GLY A 84 4.96 8.32 11.35
C GLY A 84 5.37 8.15 12.80
N VAL A 85 4.89 7.08 13.42
CA VAL A 85 5.26 6.68 14.78
C VAL A 85 5.57 5.19 14.83
N ASP A 86 6.37 4.81 15.82
CA ASP A 86 6.70 3.41 16.10
C ASP A 86 5.43 2.57 16.27
N THR A 87 5.50 1.29 15.90
CA THR A 87 4.35 0.38 15.96
C THR A 87 3.83 0.18 17.39
N SER A 88 4.67 0.38 18.41
CA SER A 88 4.30 0.32 19.84
C SER A 88 3.78 1.64 20.39
N PHE A 89 3.80 2.73 19.61
CA PHE A 89 3.35 4.03 20.08
C PHE A 89 1.83 4.05 20.30
N ASN A 90 1.40 4.43 21.51
CA ASN A 90 -0.02 4.54 21.83
C ASN A 90 -0.32 5.72 22.76
N SER A 91 -1.25 6.56 22.35
CA SER A 91 -1.73 7.76 23.04
C SER A 91 -3.17 8.08 22.62
N ASP A 92 -3.81 9.03 23.29
CA ASP A 92 -5.16 9.47 22.91
C ASP A 92 -5.18 10.21 21.56
N ASN A 93 -4.01 10.64 21.06
CA ASN A 93 -3.87 11.34 19.78
C ASN A 93 -3.54 10.42 18.59
N VAL A 94 -3.69 9.10 18.75
CA VAL A 94 -3.52 8.15 17.64
C VAL A 94 -4.79 7.40 17.32
N ARG A 95 -4.87 7.03 16.05
CA ARG A 95 -5.80 6.05 15.49
C ARG A 95 -4.99 4.83 15.12
N HIS A 96 -5.66 3.70 14.92
CA HIS A 96 -5.01 2.48 14.45
C HIS A 96 -5.54 2.09 13.09
N VAL A 97 -4.65 1.59 12.25
CA VAL A 97 -4.97 1.01 10.95
C VAL A 97 -4.83 -0.50 11.05
N LEU A 98 -5.88 -1.22 10.68
CA LEU A 98 -5.81 -2.66 10.42
C LEU A 98 -5.92 -2.87 8.92
N LYS A 99 -4.85 -3.34 8.29
CA LYS A 99 -4.85 -3.73 6.87
C LYS A 99 -4.79 -5.24 6.75
N VAL A 100 -5.46 -5.77 5.72
CA VAL A 100 -5.42 -7.18 5.30
C VAL A 100 -5.40 -7.29 3.78
N SER A 101 -4.71 -8.29 3.26
CA SER A 101 -4.80 -8.72 1.87
C SER A 101 -5.87 -9.81 1.78
N LEU A 102 -6.97 -9.57 1.08
CA LEU A 102 -8.02 -10.59 0.94
C LEU A 102 -7.67 -11.53 -0.20
N ASP A 103 -7.43 -12.80 0.10
CA ASP A 103 -7.04 -13.84 -0.86
C ASP A 103 -8.09 -13.99 -1.97
N ASP A 104 -9.36 -14.06 -1.58
CA ASP A 104 -10.50 -14.27 -2.47
C ASP A 104 -10.70 -13.10 -3.46
N LYS A 105 -10.28 -11.88 -3.08
CA LYS A 105 -10.46 -10.66 -3.90
C LYS A 105 -9.17 -10.19 -4.56
N LYS A 106 -8.01 -10.70 -4.15
CA LYS A 106 -6.68 -10.27 -4.63
C LYS A 106 -6.46 -8.76 -4.52
N HIS A 107 -6.99 -8.16 -3.45
CA HIS A 107 -6.82 -6.74 -3.12
C HIS A 107 -6.52 -6.51 -1.65
N ASP A 108 -5.81 -5.43 -1.39
CA ASP A 108 -5.51 -4.94 -0.05
C ASP A 108 -6.58 -3.98 0.44
N TYR A 109 -7.09 -4.22 1.64
CA TYR A 109 -8.09 -3.40 2.29
C TYR A 109 -7.61 -2.96 3.66
N TYR A 110 -7.96 -1.75 4.07
CA TYR A 110 -7.68 -1.28 5.41
C TYR A 110 -8.90 -0.68 6.09
N LEU A 111 -8.89 -0.76 7.41
CA LEU A 111 -9.83 -0.11 8.30
C LEU A 111 -9.06 0.87 9.19
N ILE A 112 -9.73 1.97 9.56
CA ILE A 112 -9.24 2.92 10.56
C ILE A 112 -10.15 2.80 11.78
N GLY A 113 -9.59 2.85 12.98
CA GLY A 113 -10.35 2.75 14.21
C GLY A 113 -9.53 3.03 15.47
N SER A 114 -10.06 2.61 16.62
CA SER A 114 -9.37 2.67 17.91
C SER A 114 -8.92 1.28 18.35
N TYR A 115 -7.92 1.23 19.24
CA TYR A 115 -7.40 0.01 19.84
C TYR A 115 -7.64 0.03 21.35
N ASP A 116 -8.53 -0.83 21.82
CA ASP A 116 -8.74 -1.06 23.26
C ASP A 116 -7.59 -1.96 23.76
N ILE A 117 -6.57 -1.32 24.35
CA ILE A 117 -5.38 -2.01 24.86
C ILE A 117 -5.65 -2.92 26.06
N VAL A 118 -6.73 -2.70 26.79
CA VAL A 118 -7.08 -3.49 27.97
C VAL A 118 -7.73 -4.80 27.51
N LYS A 119 -8.59 -4.73 26.50
CA LYS A 119 -9.28 -5.89 25.93
C LYS A 119 -8.53 -6.56 24.78
N ASP A 120 -7.43 -5.95 24.33
CA ASP A 120 -6.69 -6.35 23.14
C ASP A 120 -7.65 -6.48 21.92
N LYS A 121 -8.44 -5.43 21.66
CA LYS A 121 -9.49 -5.43 20.61
C LYS A 121 -9.42 -4.19 19.72
N PHE A 122 -9.47 -4.39 18.40
CA PHE A 122 -9.61 -3.30 17.44
C PHE A 122 -11.10 -2.98 17.19
N ILE A 123 -11.43 -1.70 17.21
CA ILE A 123 -12.79 -1.17 17.03
C ILE A 123 -12.76 -0.25 15.80
N PRO A 124 -13.17 -0.73 14.62
CA PRO A 124 -13.15 0.08 13.41
C PRO A 124 -14.26 1.14 13.43
N ASP A 125 -13.99 2.31 12.87
CA ASP A 125 -14.99 3.35 12.64
C ASP A 125 -16.10 2.87 11.70
N LYS A 126 -15.73 2.07 10.70
CA LYS A 126 -16.65 1.41 9.77
C LYS A 126 -16.23 -0.04 9.61
N ALA A 127 -17.14 -0.95 9.96
CA ALA A 127 -16.89 -2.40 9.85
C ALA A 127 -16.89 -2.88 8.39
N PHE A 128 -16.34 -4.07 8.15
CA PHE A 128 -16.57 -4.78 6.90
C PHE A 128 -18.06 -5.19 6.78
N LYS A 129 -18.90 -4.32 6.20
CA LYS A 129 -20.30 -4.63 5.80
C LYS A 129 -20.45 -4.44 4.28
N ASP A 130 -21.39 -5.20 3.70
CA ASP A 130 -21.59 -5.48 2.27
C ASP A 130 -21.03 -4.44 1.27
N SER A 131 -20.00 -4.90 0.57
CA SER A 131 -19.35 -4.49 -0.69
C SER A 131 -18.98 -3.03 -1.03
N GLU A 132 -19.62 -1.98 -0.53
CA GLU A 132 -19.49 -0.65 -1.17
C GLU A 132 -18.54 0.34 -0.48
N SER A 133 -17.95 -0.01 0.67
CA SER A 133 -17.27 1.00 1.53
C SER A 133 -15.83 0.69 1.95
N PHE A 134 -15.17 -0.33 1.38
CA PHE A 134 -13.83 -0.70 1.86
C PHE A 134 -12.75 0.13 1.20
N LEU A 135 -11.97 0.82 2.03
CA LEU A 135 -10.81 1.58 1.59
C LEU A 135 -9.69 0.63 1.20
N ARG A 136 -9.04 0.93 0.08
CA ARG A 136 -7.85 0.26 -0.40
C ARG A 136 -6.69 1.23 -0.41
N TYR A 137 -5.47 0.72 -0.28
CA TYR A 137 -4.30 1.55 -0.57
C TYR A 137 -4.26 1.92 -2.05
N ASP A 138 -4.61 0.98 -2.92
CA ASP A 138 -4.51 1.16 -4.35
C ASP A 138 -5.68 0.45 -5.02
N TYR A 139 -6.25 1.08 -6.04
CA TYR A 139 -7.41 0.58 -6.78
C TYR A 139 -7.01 -0.16 -8.07
N GLY A 140 -5.72 -0.32 -8.33
CA GLY A 140 -5.17 -1.15 -9.41
C GLY A 140 -4.51 -2.44 -8.90
N LYS A 141 -3.36 -2.79 -9.49
CA LYS A 141 -2.55 -3.97 -9.13
C LYS A 141 -1.63 -3.63 -7.97
N TYR A 142 -2.02 -4.06 -6.77
CA TYR A 142 -1.27 -3.83 -5.55
C TYR A 142 -1.73 -4.85 -4.50
N TYR A 143 -0.80 -5.65 -3.99
CA TYR A 143 -1.13 -6.75 -3.09
C TYR A 143 -0.03 -7.01 -2.07
N ALA A 144 -0.36 -7.79 -1.04
CA ALA A 144 0.56 -8.23 0.00
C ALA A 144 1.37 -7.08 0.64
N SER A 145 0.77 -5.88 0.72
CA SER A 145 1.49 -4.70 1.18
C SER A 145 1.80 -4.74 2.66
N LYS A 146 2.90 -4.10 3.04
CA LYS A 146 3.37 -4.04 4.42
C LYS A 146 4.03 -2.70 4.69
N THR A 147 3.85 -2.21 5.90
CA THR A 147 4.45 -0.96 6.35
C THR A 147 5.56 -1.19 7.37
N PHE A 148 6.47 -0.23 7.46
CA PHE A 148 7.41 -0.10 8.57
C PHE A 148 7.56 1.36 8.96
N PHE A 149 8.01 1.60 10.18
CA PHE A 149 8.35 2.93 10.67
C PHE A 149 9.82 3.23 10.37
N ASP A 150 10.09 4.34 9.68
CA ASP A 150 11.40 4.92 9.42
C ASP A 150 11.63 6.01 10.46
N ASP A 151 12.35 5.69 11.54
CA ASP A 151 12.67 6.58 12.66
C ASP A 151 13.65 7.69 12.25
N GLY A 152 14.58 7.39 11.35
CA GLY A 152 15.51 8.37 10.78
C GLY A 152 14.82 9.52 10.03
N LYS A 153 13.59 9.32 9.53
CA LYS A 153 12.78 10.36 8.88
C LYS A 153 11.41 10.58 9.49
N ASN A 154 11.10 9.95 10.62
CA ASN A 154 9.82 10.03 11.30
C ASN A 154 8.60 9.85 10.37
N ARG A 155 8.59 8.77 9.59
CA ARG A 155 7.52 8.48 8.62
C ARG A 155 7.19 7.00 8.59
N ARG A 156 5.96 6.65 8.23
CA ARG A 156 5.59 5.27 7.93
C ARG A 156 5.71 5.04 6.42
N VAL A 157 6.46 4.02 6.03
CA VAL A 157 6.72 3.68 4.63
C VAL A 157 5.92 2.42 4.28
N LEU A 158 5.17 2.47 3.20
CA LEU A 158 4.40 1.37 2.63
C LEU A 158 5.15 0.80 1.41
N LEU A 159 5.24 -0.53 1.37
CA LEU A 159 5.68 -1.32 0.23
C LEU A 159 4.55 -2.25 -0.19
N GLY A 160 4.44 -2.53 -1.48
CA GLY A 160 3.45 -3.46 -2.02
C GLY A 160 3.96 -4.21 -3.24
N TRP A 161 3.54 -5.46 -3.37
CA TRP A 161 3.84 -6.29 -4.53
C TRP A 161 2.88 -5.96 -5.66
N VAL A 162 3.44 -5.83 -6.86
CA VAL A 162 2.70 -5.59 -8.10
C VAL A 162 2.96 -6.79 -9.03
N ASN A 163 1.97 -7.68 -9.12
CA ASN A 163 2.05 -8.87 -9.95
C ASN A 163 1.94 -8.55 -11.46
N GLU A 164 2.40 -9.47 -12.30
CA GLU A 164 2.40 -9.31 -13.76
C GLU A 164 0.97 -9.30 -14.33
N SER A 165 0.75 -8.56 -15.43
CA SER A 165 -0.44 -8.73 -16.30
C SER A 165 -0.12 -9.52 -17.58
N SER A 166 1.14 -9.92 -17.77
CA SER A 166 1.56 -10.80 -18.87
C SER A 166 1.23 -12.27 -18.59
N SER A 167 1.38 -13.12 -19.60
CA SER A 167 1.19 -14.56 -19.44
C SER A 167 2.36 -15.22 -18.70
N VAL A 168 2.13 -16.41 -18.13
CA VAL A 168 3.21 -17.22 -17.52
C VAL A 168 4.30 -17.57 -18.55
N ALA A 169 3.93 -17.79 -19.82
CA ALA A 169 4.89 -18.05 -20.88
C ALA A 169 5.81 -16.84 -21.13
N ASP A 170 5.25 -15.62 -21.09
CA ASP A 170 6.04 -14.38 -21.21
C ASP A 170 6.95 -14.18 -20.00
N ASP A 171 6.47 -14.51 -18.79
CA ASP A 171 7.26 -14.45 -17.57
C ASP A 171 8.47 -15.39 -17.64
N ILE A 172 8.26 -16.64 -18.11
CA ILE A 172 9.34 -17.60 -18.35
C ILE A 172 10.31 -17.06 -19.41
N LYS A 173 9.78 -16.53 -20.53
CA LYS A 173 10.58 -16.02 -21.64
C LYS A 173 11.45 -14.82 -21.25
N LYS A 174 10.93 -13.89 -20.45
CA LYS A 174 11.68 -12.71 -19.98
C LYS A 174 12.55 -12.99 -18.76
N GLY A 175 12.33 -14.11 -18.07
CA GLY A 175 13.18 -14.60 -16.96
C GLY A 175 12.91 -13.97 -15.59
N TRP A 176 11.83 -13.22 -15.43
CA TRP A 176 11.45 -12.59 -14.15
C TRP A 176 9.94 -12.37 -14.07
N SER A 177 9.38 -12.24 -12.85
CA SER A 177 7.95 -11.95 -12.62
C SER A 177 7.76 -11.25 -11.28
N GLY A 178 6.95 -10.20 -11.27
CA GLY A 178 6.64 -9.38 -10.10
C GLY A 178 7.64 -8.24 -9.89
N ILE A 179 7.12 -7.09 -9.46
CA ILE A 179 7.91 -5.94 -8.99
C ILE A 179 7.37 -5.44 -7.64
N HIS A 180 8.15 -4.63 -6.95
CA HIS A 180 7.62 -3.78 -5.88
C HIS A 180 7.21 -2.44 -6.44
N ALA A 181 6.10 -1.90 -5.95
CA ALA A 181 5.77 -0.50 -6.17
C ALA A 181 6.80 0.42 -5.52
N ILE A 182 6.87 1.66 -6.00
CA ILE A 182 7.68 2.71 -5.38
C ILE A 182 7.29 2.84 -3.90
N PRO A 183 8.24 2.90 -2.95
CA PRO A 183 7.94 3.11 -1.55
C PRO A 183 7.15 4.41 -1.33
N ARG A 184 6.06 4.33 -0.56
CA ARG A 184 5.16 5.47 -0.30
C ARG A 184 5.22 5.86 1.17
N ALA A 185 5.40 7.13 1.49
CA ALA A 185 5.08 7.65 2.81
C ALA A 185 3.56 7.65 2.98
N ILE A 186 3.06 7.22 4.15
CA ILE A 186 1.62 7.13 4.43
C ILE A 186 1.25 7.86 5.71
N TRP A 187 0.10 8.52 5.71
CA TRP A 187 -0.43 9.23 6.86
C TRP A 187 -1.96 9.36 6.81
N LEU A 188 -2.58 9.86 7.88
CA LEU A 188 -4.02 10.06 7.95
C LEU A 188 -4.41 11.37 7.25
N ASP A 189 -5.39 11.35 6.36
CA ASP A 189 -5.96 12.58 5.80
C ASP A 189 -6.52 13.46 6.92
N LYS A 190 -6.48 14.78 6.75
CA LYS A 190 -7.06 15.74 7.71
C LYS A 190 -8.54 15.52 8.02
N SER A 191 -9.26 14.82 7.14
CA SER A 191 -10.64 14.43 7.43
C SER A 191 -10.78 13.30 8.46
N GLY A 192 -9.70 12.58 8.77
CA GLY A 192 -9.69 11.38 9.63
C GLY A 192 -10.31 10.14 8.98
N LYS A 193 -10.78 10.22 7.73
CA LYS A 193 -11.62 9.20 7.10
C LYS A 193 -10.88 8.23 6.19
N GLN A 194 -9.67 8.56 5.76
CA GLN A 194 -8.87 7.74 4.85
C GLN A 194 -7.37 8.03 5.01
N LEU A 195 -6.55 7.13 4.49
CA LEU A 195 -5.11 7.30 4.40
C LEU A 195 -4.74 8.03 3.11
N VAL A 196 -3.68 8.83 3.19
CA VAL A 196 -3.01 9.48 2.06
C VAL A 196 -1.66 8.83 1.88
N GLN A 197 -1.24 8.70 0.62
CA GLN A 197 0.04 8.10 0.26
C GLN A 197 0.77 8.98 -0.75
N TRP A 198 2.08 9.11 -0.61
CA TRP A 198 2.90 9.82 -1.60
C TRP A 198 4.25 9.13 -1.75
N PRO A 199 4.83 9.05 -2.97
CA PRO A 199 6.18 8.54 -3.15
C PRO A 199 7.17 9.19 -2.18
N VAL A 200 8.04 8.38 -1.58
CA VAL A 200 9.07 8.90 -0.69
C VAL A 200 9.94 9.94 -1.40
N VAL A 201 10.26 11.04 -0.71
CA VAL A 201 10.94 12.21 -1.31
C VAL A 201 12.29 11.89 -1.95
N GLU A 202 12.92 10.77 -1.58
CA GLU A 202 14.15 10.31 -2.18
C GLU A 202 14.04 10.01 -3.67
N ILE A 203 12.83 9.68 -4.17
CA ILE A 203 12.61 9.49 -5.61
C ILE A 203 12.92 10.77 -6.39
N GLU A 204 12.80 11.94 -5.77
CA GLU A 204 13.06 13.22 -6.42
C GLU A 204 14.53 13.40 -6.82
N LYS A 205 15.46 12.68 -6.18
CA LYS A 205 16.88 12.67 -6.55
C LYS A 205 17.13 12.07 -7.93
N LEU A 206 16.19 11.28 -8.44
CA LEU A 206 16.26 10.69 -9.77
C LEU A 206 15.74 11.64 -10.86
N ARG A 207 15.08 12.75 -10.52
CA ARG A 207 14.57 13.71 -11.50
C ARG A 207 15.71 14.37 -12.29
N ALA A 208 15.51 14.48 -13.60
CA ALA A 208 16.37 15.12 -14.57
C ALA A 208 15.53 15.82 -15.64
N ASN A 209 16.14 16.72 -16.43
CA ASN A 209 15.55 17.32 -17.63
C ASN A 209 14.10 17.80 -17.44
N PRO A 210 13.85 18.81 -16.58
CA PRO A 210 12.50 19.28 -16.31
C PRO A 210 11.84 19.88 -17.55
N VAL A 211 10.60 19.48 -17.81
CA VAL A 211 9.70 20.13 -18.76
C VAL A 211 8.56 20.77 -17.96
N ILE A 212 8.49 22.10 -18.00
CA ILE A 212 7.51 22.87 -17.24
C ILE A 212 6.60 23.60 -18.21
N TRP A 213 5.30 23.33 -18.12
CA TRP A 213 4.31 24.20 -18.74
C TRP A 213 3.70 25.08 -17.65
N PRO A 214 3.74 26.41 -17.82
CA PRO A 214 2.94 27.30 -16.99
C PRO A 214 1.46 27.06 -17.29
N THR A 215 0.61 27.98 -16.84
CA THR A 215 -0.80 27.95 -17.19
C THR A 215 -1.00 27.85 -18.70
N LYS A 216 -1.76 26.84 -19.15
CA LYS A 216 -2.05 26.57 -20.55
C LYS A 216 -3.52 26.21 -20.72
N LEU A 217 -4.19 26.85 -21.68
CA LEU A 217 -5.53 26.44 -22.10
C LEU A 217 -5.40 25.20 -22.99
N LEU A 218 -6.22 24.20 -22.71
CA LEU A 218 -6.33 22.97 -23.47
C LEU A 218 -7.77 22.89 -24.01
N LYS A 219 -7.92 23.18 -25.30
CA LYS A 219 -9.23 23.26 -25.94
C LYS A 219 -9.87 21.90 -26.07
N ALA A 220 -11.19 21.87 -26.22
CA ALA A 220 -11.90 20.65 -26.59
C ALA A 220 -11.30 20.03 -27.88
N GLY A 221 -10.96 18.74 -27.82
CA GLY A 221 -10.33 17.99 -28.91
C GLY A 221 -8.79 18.07 -28.96
N ASP A 222 -8.15 18.87 -28.11
CA ASP A 222 -6.68 19.00 -28.12
C ASP A 222 -5.99 17.70 -27.70
N LEU A 223 -4.90 17.39 -28.40
CA LEU A 223 -3.92 16.35 -28.05
C LEU A 223 -2.52 16.94 -28.17
N LEU A 224 -1.85 17.17 -27.04
CA LEU A 224 -0.57 17.86 -26.98
C LEU A 224 0.51 16.93 -26.43
N GLN A 225 1.55 16.67 -27.23
CA GLN A 225 2.72 15.91 -26.77
C GLN A 225 3.57 16.72 -25.79
N ILE A 226 4.05 16.07 -24.74
CA ILE A 226 5.07 16.60 -23.83
C ILE A 226 6.44 16.23 -24.41
N ASN A 227 7.00 17.12 -25.22
CA ASN A 227 8.32 16.94 -25.81
C ASN A 227 9.41 16.98 -24.72
N GLY A 228 10.47 16.19 -24.91
CA GLY A 228 11.61 16.10 -23.97
C GLY A 228 11.45 15.07 -22.86
N ILE A 229 10.32 14.35 -22.81
CA ILE A 229 10.05 13.25 -21.88
C ILE A 229 9.66 12.02 -22.69
N THR A 230 10.31 10.87 -22.45
CA THR A 230 9.93 9.58 -23.05
C THR A 230 9.21 8.72 -22.01
N ALA A 231 8.17 7.99 -22.43
CA ALA A 231 7.42 7.12 -21.52
C ALA A 231 8.18 5.85 -21.08
N ALA A 232 9.35 5.56 -21.69
CA ALA A 232 10.31 4.58 -21.15
C ALA A 232 10.78 4.94 -19.73
N GLN A 233 10.57 6.20 -19.29
CA GLN A 233 10.88 6.70 -17.95
C GLN A 233 9.71 6.53 -16.95
N ILE A 234 8.55 6.06 -17.42
CA ILE A 234 7.46 5.54 -16.59
C ILE A 234 7.73 4.06 -16.39
N ASP A 235 8.75 3.76 -15.55
CA ASP A 235 9.31 2.44 -15.22
C ASP A 235 8.84 1.26 -16.10
N HIS A 236 9.14 1.37 -17.40
CA HIS A 236 8.87 0.47 -18.54
C HIS A 236 7.49 -0.22 -18.59
N SER A 237 7.18 -1.05 -17.60
CA SER A 237 5.95 -1.86 -17.52
C SER A 237 4.99 -1.48 -16.38
N VAL A 238 5.26 -0.41 -15.62
CA VAL A 238 4.39 0.02 -14.51
C VAL A 238 4.08 1.52 -14.55
N VAL A 239 2.82 1.87 -14.29
CA VAL A 239 2.36 3.26 -14.11
C VAL A 239 1.70 3.39 -12.73
N GLU A 240 2.21 4.28 -11.88
CA GLU A 240 1.62 4.60 -10.58
C GLU A 240 1.01 6.01 -10.61
N SER A 241 -0.31 6.10 -10.43
CA SER A 241 -1.07 7.36 -10.46
C SER A 241 -1.49 7.77 -9.05
N PHE A 242 -1.23 9.03 -8.68
CA PHE A 242 -1.55 9.59 -7.35
C PHE A 242 -2.54 10.77 -7.48
N GLY A 243 -3.83 10.47 -7.52
CA GLY A 243 -4.91 11.44 -7.62
C GLY A 243 -5.22 12.14 -6.30
N GLY A 244 -5.70 13.39 -6.37
CA GLY A 244 -6.13 14.15 -5.18
C GLY A 244 -5.03 14.34 -4.13
N LYS A 245 -3.76 14.46 -4.56
CA LYS A 245 -2.57 14.49 -3.70
C LYS A 245 -2.38 13.22 -2.87
N GLY A 246 -2.63 12.05 -3.48
CA GLY A 246 -2.39 10.76 -2.84
C GLY A 246 -3.60 10.14 -2.13
N LYS A 247 -4.78 10.74 -2.28
CA LYS A 247 -6.05 10.21 -1.75
C LYS A 247 -6.57 9.01 -2.53
N ALA A 248 -6.31 8.99 -3.84
CA ALA A 248 -6.62 7.86 -4.70
C ALA A 248 -5.35 7.44 -5.42
N CYS A 249 -4.94 6.18 -5.22
CA CYS A 249 -3.79 5.60 -5.90
C CYS A 249 -4.25 4.48 -6.84
N ILE A 250 -3.67 4.43 -8.04
CA ILE A 250 -3.92 3.35 -9.01
C ILE A 250 -2.58 2.93 -9.61
N THR A 251 -2.25 1.66 -9.46
CA THR A 251 -1.06 1.03 -10.05
C THR A 251 -1.47 0.13 -11.21
N ALA A 252 -0.88 0.34 -12.38
CA ALA A 252 -1.17 -0.44 -13.58
C ALA A 252 0.11 -1.13 -14.09
N ARG A 253 -0.02 -2.37 -14.59
CA ARG A 253 1.03 -3.04 -15.36
C ARG A 253 0.65 -3.09 -16.83
N VAL A 254 1.52 -2.58 -17.68
CA VAL A 254 1.30 -2.44 -19.13
C VAL A 254 2.52 -2.98 -19.90
N TYR A 255 2.28 -3.67 -21.02
CA TYR A 255 3.34 -4.25 -21.86
C TYR A 255 3.09 -3.86 -23.32
N PRO A 256 3.27 -2.58 -23.67
CA PRO A 256 3.06 -2.12 -25.04
C PRO A 256 4.04 -2.82 -25.99
N THR A 257 3.52 -3.45 -27.04
CA THR A 257 4.32 -4.10 -28.08
C THR A 257 5.12 -3.10 -28.93
N LEU A 258 4.62 -1.87 -29.04
CA LEU A 258 5.20 -0.78 -29.83
C LEU A 258 6.12 0.14 -29.01
N ALA A 259 6.13 0.07 -27.68
CA ALA A 259 6.93 0.98 -26.85
C ALA A 259 8.28 0.38 -26.44
N ILE A 260 8.95 -0.28 -27.39
CA ILE A 260 10.34 -0.69 -27.22
C ILE A 260 11.20 0.54 -27.56
N ASN A 261 12.14 0.91 -26.69
CA ASN A 261 13.01 2.11 -26.82
C ASN A 261 12.28 3.46 -26.60
N ASP A 262 12.78 4.53 -27.24
CA ASP A 262 12.34 5.93 -27.07
C ASP A 262 11.04 6.29 -27.83
N GLU A 263 10.35 5.31 -28.41
CA GLU A 263 9.09 5.51 -29.14
C GLU A 263 7.87 5.73 -28.23
N ALA A 264 8.07 5.62 -26.92
CA ALA A 264 7.06 5.89 -25.93
C ALA A 264 6.89 7.41 -25.72
N HIS A 265 5.69 7.93 -25.95
CA HIS A 265 5.39 9.36 -25.84
C HIS A 265 4.38 9.65 -24.72
N VAL A 266 4.47 10.85 -24.16
CA VAL A 266 3.52 11.35 -23.15
C VAL A 266 2.70 12.47 -23.75
N TYR A 267 1.38 12.41 -23.58
CA TYR A 267 0.45 13.42 -24.08
C TYR A 267 -0.44 13.95 -22.96
N VAL A 268 -0.86 15.20 -23.10
CA VAL A 268 -2.02 15.74 -22.41
C VAL A 268 -3.13 15.93 -23.44
N PHE A 269 -4.34 15.48 -23.11
CA PHE A 269 -5.46 15.56 -24.04
C PHE A 269 -6.72 16.08 -23.33
N ASN A 270 -7.62 16.68 -24.10
CA ASN A 270 -8.95 17.05 -23.66
C ASN A 270 -9.97 16.51 -24.65
N ASN A 271 -10.55 15.36 -24.35
CA ASN A 271 -11.62 14.78 -25.16
C ASN A 271 -13.03 15.19 -24.68
N GLY A 272 -13.13 16.22 -23.84
CA GLY A 272 -14.38 16.81 -23.39
C GLY A 272 -14.92 17.83 -24.40
N THR A 273 -16.15 18.31 -24.15
CA THR A 273 -16.81 19.33 -24.98
C THR A 273 -16.50 20.76 -24.55
N ALA A 274 -15.86 20.94 -23.39
CA ALA A 274 -15.49 22.24 -22.84
C ALA A 274 -13.98 22.37 -22.72
N ASP A 275 -13.48 23.59 -22.88
CA ASP A 275 -12.07 23.90 -22.68
C ASP A 275 -11.68 23.72 -21.21
N VAL A 276 -10.48 23.21 -20.97
CA VAL A 276 -9.93 23.04 -19.63
C VAL A 276 -8.62 23.80 -19.49
N LYS A 277 -8.37 24.29 -18.28
CA LYS A 277 -7.15 25.05 -17.97
C LYS A 277 -6.19 24.19 -17.17
N ILE A 278 -5.04 23.85 -17.76
CA ILE A 278 -3.91 23.32 -17.02
C ILE A 278 -3.31 24.49 -16.26
N THR A 279 -3.39 24.48 -14.93
CA THR A 279 -2.83 25.56 -14.11
C THR A 279 -1.30 25.50 -14.07
N ARG A 280 -0.75 24.29 -14.03
CA ARG A 280 0.68 23.98 -14.12
C ARG A 280 0.86 22.51 -14.51
N LEU A 281 1.85 22.24 -15.35
CA LEU A 281 2.37 20.89 -15.58
C LEU A 281 3.88 20.88 -15.35
N SER A 282 4.37 19.82 -14.73
CA SER A 282 5.79 19.59 -14.55
C SER A 282 6.07 18.12 -14.75
N ALA A 283 6.98 17.83 -15.68
CA ALA A 283 7.42 16.49 -16.01
C ALA A 283 8.94 16.42 -15.91
N TRP A 284 9.47 15.27 -15.53
CA TRP A 284 10.90 15.03 -15.39
C TRP A 284 11.24 13.69 -16.00
N SER A 285 12.39 13.64 -16.65
CA SER A 285 13.05 12.37 -16.89
C SER A 285 13.52 11.76 -15.58
N MET A 286 13.45 10.45 -15.45
CA MET A 286 13.91 9.74 -14.25
C MET A 286 15.21 8.98 -14.55
N LYS A 287 16.27 9.25 -13.78
CA LYS A 287 17.51 8.48 -13.82
C LYS A 287 17.27 7.07 -13.29
N LYS A 288 18.02 6.09 -13.81
CA LYS A 288 18.01 4.73 -13.27
C LYS A 288 18.45 4.73 -11.81
N ALA A 289 17.70 4.04 -10.96
CA ALA A 289 18.13 3.77 -9.60
C ALA A 289 19.34 2.82 -9.63
N GLN A 290 20.32 3.05 -8.74
CA GLN A 290 21.42 2.12 -8.56
C GLN A 290 20.97 0.98 -7.65
N ILE A 291 20.60 -0.14 -8.26
CA ILE A 291 20.29 -1.39 -7.57
C ILE A 291 21.55 -2.23 -7.64
N ASN A 292 22.16 -2.54 -6.48
CA ASN A 292 23.49 -3.16 -6.33
C ASN A 292 24.68 -2.23 -6.54
N GLY A 293 24.77 -1.15 -5.77
CA GLY A 293 26.08 -0.58 -5.47
C GLY A 293 26.94 -1.68 -4.85
N LYS A 294 28.15 -1.91 -5.39
CA LYS A 294 29.15 -2.73 -4.70
C LYS A 294 29.37 -2.07 -3.34
N TYR A 295 28.74 -2.59 -2.29
CA TYR A 295 29.22 -2.39 -0.94
C TYR A 295 30.60 -3.06 -0.90
N ARG A 296 31.63 -2.26 -1.14
CA ARG A 296 33.02 -2.57 -0.80
C ARG A 296 33.31 -1.89 0.51
#